data_AF-A0A1M7N430-F1
#
_entry.id   AF-A0A1M7N430-F1
#
_cell.length_a   1.000
_cell.length_b   1.000
_cell.length_c   1.000
_cell.angle_alpha   90.00
_cell.angle_beta   90.00
_cell.angle_gamma   90.00
#
_symmetry.space_group_name_H-M   'P 1'
#
loop_
_entity.id
_entity.type
_entity.pdbx_description
1 polymer ?
#
loop_
_entity_poly.entity_id
_entity_poly.type
_entity_poly.pdbx_seq_one_letter_code
_entity_poly.pdbx_strand_id
1 'polypeptide(L)'
;MKMRQTCLRALLAMLPCLASATTGAVADDCDAVTPKELASALASRYADWKPLRLSDLPEDDQALWLKVHGTGCPGLARGNFTGTHGLQFGVLLWQEEPRRQLQLLFAEQDATGHYRFTRILYQRVDRLSVVFVSPPGHYRRHDHRGAPVHVTSDAIIMETIEAGTTAFYMTRGKFRTIAISD
;
A
#
# COMPACT_ATOMS: atom_id res chain seq x y z
N MET A 1 9.79 56.05 -65.56
CA MET A 1 8.94 54.87 -65.29
C MET A 1 9.68 53.92 -64.34
N LYS A 2 9.09 53.68 -63.16
CA LYS A 2 9.21 52.61 -62.12
C LYS A 2 10.54 51.81 -62.04
N MET A 3 11.39 51.95 -61.01
CA MET A 3 11.30 51.56 -59.56
C MET A 3 11.48 50.03 -59.36
N ARG A 4 12.72 49.52 -59.15
CA ARG A 4 13.51 49.31 -57.90
C ARG A 4 12.96 48.27 -56.90
N GLN A 5 13.89 47.38 -56.50
CA GLN A 5 14.16 46.89 -55.13
C GLN A 5 13.58 45.56 -54.62
N THR A 6 14.53 44.61 -54.50
CA THR A 6 14.86 43.71 -53.37
C THR A 6 13.89 42.62 -52.92
N CYS A 7 14.34 41.37 -53.12
CA CYS A 7 13.93 40.17 -52.39
C CYS A 7 14.33 40.29 -50.90
N LEU A 8 13.34 40.32 -50.00
CA LEU A 8 13.55 40.16 -48.56
C LEU A 8 13.17 38.73 -48.17
N ARG A 9 14.17 37.90 -47.82
CA ARG A 9 13.96 36.58 -47.20
C ARG A 9 13.69 36.80 -45.72
N ALA A 10 12.46 36.58 -45.27
CA ALA A 10 12.13 36.52 -43.85
C ALA A 10 12.34 35.07 -43.34
N LEU A 11 13.39 34.87 -42.53
CA LEU A 11 13.58 33.65 -41.74
C LEU A 11 12.55 33.62 -40.61
N LEU A 12 11.63 32.66 -40.65
CA LEU A 12 10.80 32.28 -39.50
C LEU A 12 11.68 31.51 -38.51
N ALA A 13 12.03 32.14 -37.39
CA ALA A 13 12.62 31.47 -36.24
C ALA A 13 11.50 30.77 -35.44
N MET A 14 11.36 29.44 -35.63
CA MET A 14 10.55 28.60 -34.76
C MET A 14 11.23 28.52 -33.39
N LEU A 15 10.63 29.15 -32.38
CA LEU A 15 11.03 29.06 -30.98
C LEU A 15 10.36 27.80 -30.39
N PRO A 16 11.10 26.74 -30.03
CA PRO A 16 10.50 25.58 -29.39
C PRO A 16 10.18 25.93 -27.93
N CYS A 17 8.89 25.94 -27.60
CA CYS A 17 8.41 26.07 -26.23
C CYS A 17 8.73 24.75 -25.51
N LEU A 18 9.84 24.69 -24.77
CA LEU A 18 10.14 23.59 -23.86
C LEU A 18 9.17 23.68 -22.67
N ALA A 19 8.00 23.06 -22.80
CA ALA A 19 7.13 22.76 -21.68
C ALA A 19 7.75 21.60 -20.88
N SER A 20 8.49 21.94 -19.82
CA SER A 20 8.93 20.95 -18.83
C SER A 20 7.71 20.43 -18.09
N ALA A 21 7.21 19.26 -18.49
CA ALA A 21 6.26 18.49 -17.69
C ALA A 21 6.97 18.10 -16.39
N THR A 22 6.61 18.77 -15.29
CA THR A 22 6.96 18.31 -13.96
C THR A 22 6.06 17.13 -13.65
N THR A 23 6.58 15.92 -13.83
CA THR A 23 5.95 14.71 -13.33
C THR A 23 5.96 14.80 -11.82
N GLY A 24 4.88 15.32 -11.23
CA GLY A 24 4.69 15.32 -9.78
C GLY A 24 4.61 13.87 -9.32
N ALA A 25 5.60 13.43 -8.54
CA ALA A 25 5.54 12.13 -7.90
C ALA A 25 4.25 12.06 -7.06
N VAL A 26 3.41 11.06 -7.34
CA VAL A 26 2.20 10.81 -6.57
C VAL A 26 2.64 10.40 -5.16
N ALA A 27 2.37 11.25 -4.18
CA ALA A 27 2.78 11.03 -2.81
C ALA A 27 1.70 10.23 -2.04
N ASP A 28 2.16 9.28 -1.22
CA ASP A 28 1.35 8.65 -0.18
C ASP A 28 1.73 9.20 1.20
N ASP A 29 0.85 8.98 2.18
CA ASP A 29 1.07 9.42 3.56
C ASP A 29 1.85 8.39 4.39
N CYS A 30 2.52 7.40 3.79
CA CYS A 30 3.20 6.33 4.53
C CYS A 30 4.16 6.86 5.58
N ASP A 31 4.97 7.87 5.23
CA ASP A 31 5.93 8.48 6.15
C ASP A 31 5.24 9.28 7.27
N ALA A 32 4.06 9.85 7.01
CA ALA A 32 3.28 10.59 8.01
C ALA A 32 2.57 9.67 9.01
N VAL A 33 2.10 8.50 8.57
CA VAL A 33 1.34 7.55 9.42
C VAL A 33 2.22 6.51 10.11
N THR A 34 3.48 6.34 9.68
CA THR A 34 4.41 5.37 10.28
C THR A 34 5.17 5.99 11.45
N PRO A 35 5.01 5.48 12.70
CA PRO A 35 5.84 5.94 13.81
C PRO A 35 7.33 5.71 13.56
N LYS A 36 8.18 6.66 13.99
CA LYS A 36 9.64 6.59 13.77
C LYS A 36 10.25 5.33 14.37
N GLU A 37 9.77 4.91 15.53
CA GLU A 37 10.22 3.72 16.24
C GLU A 37 9.85 2.45 15.47
N LEU A 38 8.68 2.43 14.81
CA LEU A 38 8.28 1.32 13.93
C LEU A 38 9.17 1.28 12.69
N ALA A 39 9.39 2.43 12.04
CA ALA A 39 10.25 2.52 10.86
C ALA A 39 11.69 2.05 11.17
N SER A 40 12.25 2.48 12.30
CA SER A 40 13.58 2.05 12.76
C SER A 40 13.63 0.55 13.09
N ALA A 41 12.60 0.03 13.76
CA ALA A 41 12.51 -1.40 14.06
C ALA A 41 12.38 -2.26 12.79
N LEU A 42 11.67 -1.77 11.77
CA LEU A 42 11.57 -2.45 10.47
C LEU A 42 12.92 -2.43 9.74
N ALA A 43 13.55 -1.26 9.62
CA ALA A 43 14.83 -1.11 8.93
C ALA A 43 15.95 -1.97 9.55
N SER A 44 15.96 -2.12 10.87
CA SER A 44 16.97 -2.93 11.57
C SER A 44 16.75 -4.44 11.44
N ARG A 45 15.50 -4.92 11.36
CA ARG A 45 15.17 -6.36 11.34
C ARG A 45 14.92 -6.92 9.94
N TYR A 46 14.55 -6.05 9.00
CA TYR A 46 14.15 -6.41 7.64
C TYR A 46 14.91 -5.55 6.62
N ALA A 47 16.24 -5.48 6.73
CA ALA A 47 17.09 -4.56 5.95
C ALA A 47 16.91 -4.65 4.42
N ASP A 48 16.61 -5.84 3.87
CA ASP A 48 16.40 -6.05 2.43
C ASP A 48 14.91 -5.91 2.00
N TRP A 49 14.07 -5.39 2.89
CA TRP A 49 12.63 -5.22 2.66
C TRP A 49 12.25 -3.77 2.83
N LYS A 50 11.32 -3.29 2.01
CA LYS A 50 10.70 -1.98 2.17
C LYS A 50 9.22 -2.15 2.50
N PRO A 51 8.62 -1.31 3.37
CA PRO A 51 7.17 -1.17 3.41
C PRO A 51 6.67 -0.82 2.00
N LEU A 52 5.59 -1.47 1.57
CA LEU A 52 5.00 -1.19 0.27
C LEU A 52 4.52 0.27 0.20
N ARG A 53 4.90 0.98 -0.85
CA ARG A 53 4.47 2.35 -1.15
C ARG A 53 3.55 2.38 -2.36
N LEU A 54 2.83 3.47 -2.52
CA LEU A 54 1.99 3.72 -3.69
C LEU A 54 2.80 3.69 -4.98
N SER A 55 4.01 4.26 -4.96
CA SER A 55 4.93 4.25 -6.10
C SER A 55 5.41 2.85 -6.51
N ASP A 56 5.25 1.84 -5.66
CA ASP A 56 5.59 0.46 -6.00
C ASP A 56 4.49 -0.23 -6.82
N LEU A 57 3.25 0.28 -6.76
CA LEU A 57 2.12 -0.28 -7.48
C LEU A 57 2.16 0.09 -8.97
N PRO A 58 1.60 -0.74 -9.87
CA PRO A 58 1.30 -0.35 -11.25
C PRO A 58 0.43 0.93 -11.30
N GLU A 59 0.59 1.74 -12.35
CA GLU A 59 -0.10 3.04 -12.47
C GLU A 59 -1.64 2.93 -12.37
N ASP A 60 -2.23 1.91 -12.99
CA ASP A 60 -3.67 1.65 -12.91
C ASP A 60 -4.11 1.32 -11.46
N ASP A 61 -3.32 0.51 -10.75
CA ASP A 61 -3.57 0.15 -9.35
C ASP A 61 -3.41 1.38 -8.43
N GLN A 62 -2.47 2.29 -8.73
CA GLN A 62 -2.33 3.56 -7.99
C GLN A 62 -3.60 4.41 -8.11
N ALA A 63 -4.14 4.55 -9.32
CA ALA A 63 -5.35 5.32 -9.56
C ALA A 63 -6.56 4.72 -8.83
N LEU A 64 -6.69 3.39 -8.83
CA LEU A 64 -7.75 2.68 -8.12
C LEU A 64 -7.60 2.83 -6.60
N TRP A 65 -6.38 2.70 -6.07
CA TRP A 65 -6.09 2.93 -4.65
C TRP A 65 -6.50 4.34 -4.22
N LEU A 66 -6.00 5.37 -4.92
CA LEU A 66 -6.29 6.77 -4.59
C LEU A 66 -7.79 7.07 -4.63
N LYS A 67 -8.52 6.47 -5.56
CA LYS A 67 -9.97 6.65 -5.69
C LYS A 67 -10.74 6.14 -4.47
N VAL A 68 -10.29 5.06 -3.85
CA VAL A 68 -10.99 4.40 -2.73
C VAL A 68 -10.43 4.81 -1.37
N HIS A 69 -9.11 4.90 -1.26
CA HIS A 69 -8.38 5.10 0.00
C HIS A 69 -7.69 6.46 0.11
N GLY A 70 -7.78 7.32 -0.92
CA GLY A 70 -7.08 8.60 -0.94
C GLY A 70 -5.57 8.43 -0.81
N THR A 71 -4.92 9.32 -0.07
CA THR A 71 -3.47 9.30 0.18
C THR A 71 -3.04 8.28 1.23
N GLY A 72 -3.93 7.37 1.65
CA GLY A 72 -3.61 6.33 2.63
C GLY A 72 -2.43 5.46 2.22
N CYS A 73 -1.71 4.92 3.21
CA CYS A 73 -0.51 4.11 2.97
C CYS A 73 -0.86 2.68 2.52
N PRO A 74 -0.49 2.23 1.32
CA PRO A 74 -0.83 0.89 0.84
C PRO A 74 -0.15 -0.24 1.61
N GLY A 75 0.99 0.03 2.25
CA GLY A 75 1.76 -0.95 3.01
C GLY A 75 1.49 -0.95 4.51
N LEU A 76 0.60 -0.10 5.03
CA LEU A 76 0.40 0.07 6.47
C LEU A 76 -1.07 0.21 6.86
N ALA A 77 -1.54 -0.69 7.70
CA ALA A 77 -2.88 -0.69 8.27
C ALA A 77 -2.79 -0.51 9.80
N ARG A 78 -3.19 0.65 10.33
CA ARG A 78 -3.22 0.91 11.79
C ARG A 78 -4.61 0.63 12.36
N GLY A 79 -4.73 -0.29 13.30
CA GLY A 79 -6.01 -0.70 13.90
C GLY A 79 -5.86 -1.33 15.28
N ASN A 80 -6.98 -1.78 15.86
CA ASN A 80 -7.05 -2.57 17.08
C ASN A 80 -7.35 -4.03 16.74
N PHE A 81 -6.31 -4.79 16.38
CA PHE A 81 -6.44 -6.14 15.84
C PHE A 81 -6.57 -7.22 16.91
N THR A 82 -6.19 -6.94 18.16
CA THR A 82 -6.23 -7.91 19.27
C THR A 82 -7.27 -7.58 20.34
N GLY A 83 -7.89 -6.39 20.28
CA GLY A 83 -8.76 -5.88 21.32
C GLY A 83 -8.02 -5.29 22.54
N THR A 84 -6.68 -5.27 22.52
CA THR A 84 -5.86 -4.70 23.61
C THR A 84 -5.51 -3.24 23.37
N HIS A 85 -5.15 -2.53 24.44
CA HIS A 85 -4.62 -1.18 24.34
C HIS A 85 -3.16 -1.22 23.85
N GLY A 86 -2.82 -0.40 22.86
CA GLY A 86 -1.47 -0.29 22.30
C GLY A 86 -1.49 0.11 20.82
N LEU A 87 -0.35 0.54 20.29
CA LEU A 87 -0.23 0.77 18.85
C LEU A 87 -0.03 -0.58 18.13
N GLN A 88 -0.92 -0.86 17.18
CA GLN A 88 -0.87 -2.08 16.40
C GLN A 88 -0.99 -1.79 14.91
N PHE A 89 -0.23 -2.54 14.12
CA PHE A 89 -0.14 -2.36 12.67
C PHE A 89 -0.15 -3.70 11.95
N GLY A 90 -0.88 -3.77 10.84
CA GLY A 90 -0.56 -4.64 9.73
C GLY A 90 0.48 -3.94 8.85
N VAL A 91 1.64 -4.56 8.66
CA VAL A 91 2.71 -4.03 7.82
C VAL A 91 2.93 -4.98 6.66
N LEU A 92 2.69 -4.51 5.44
CA LEU A 92 3.00 -5.26 4.24
C LEU A 92 4.36 -4.84 3.72
N LEU A 93 5.32 -5.75 3.84
CA LEU A 93 6.67 -5.58 3.32
C LEU A 93 6.77 -6.18 1.91
N TRP A 94 7.47 -5.46 1.06
CA TRP A 94 7.78 -5.84 -0.31
C TRP A 94 9.29 -5.97 -0.47
N GLN A 95 9.70 -7.05 -1.11
CA GLN A 95 11.04 -7.26 -1.61
C GLN A 95 10.98 -7.35 -3.14
N GLU A 96 11.66 -6.40 -3.78
CA GLU A 96 11.66 -6.24 -5.24
C GLU A 96 12.43 -7.38 -5.95
N GLU A 97 12.65 -7.23 -7.24
CA GLU A 97 13.44 -8.17 -8.04
C GLU A 97 14.83 -8.43 -7.41
N PRO A 98 15.36 -9.66 -7.51
CA PRO A 98 14.83 -10.81 -8.30
C PRO A 98 13.79 -11.68 -7.56
N ARG A 99 13.47 -11.33 -6.31
CA ARG A 99 12.74 -12.23 -5.40
C ARG A 99 11.24 -12.08 -5.52
N ARG A 100 10.75 -10.86 -5.71
CA ARG A 100 9.32 -10.52 -5.82
C ARG A 100 8.49 -11.17 -4.71
N GLN A 101 8.77 -10.79 -3.46
CA GLN A 101 8.16 -11.40 -2.29
C GLN A 101 7.37 -10.38 -1.47
N LEU A 102 6.20 -10.82 -0.98
CA LEU A 102 5.42 -10.10 0.01
C LEU A 102 5.48 -10.81 1.35
N GLN A 103 5.57 -10.00 2.40
CA GLN A 103 5.52 -10.46 3.78
C GLN A 103 4.56 -9.57 4.58
N LEU A 104 3.47 -10.16 5.06
CA LEU A 104 2.55 -9.48 5.98
C LEU A 104 2.98 -9.74 7.42
N LEU A 105 3.23 -8.65 8.15
CA LEU A 105 3.56 -8.66 9.56
C LEU A 105 2.43 -8.04 10.37
N PHE A 106 2.20 -8.60 11.54
CA PHE A 106 1.54 -7.91 12.63
C PHE A 106 2.61 -7.31 13.55
N ALA A 107 2.60 -5.98 13.71
CA ALA A 107 3.46 -5.26 14.63
C ALA A 107 2.63 -4.76 15.81
N GLU A 108 3.05 -5.10 17.03
CA GLU A 108 2.43 -4.65 18.27
C GLU A 108 3.49 -3.96 19.13
N GLN A 109 3.17 -2.77 19.62
CA GLN A 109 4.03 -2.06 20.57
C GLN A 109 3.77 -2.60 21.98
N ASP A 110 4.83 -3.00 22.67
CA ASP A 110 4.75 -3.39 24.08
C ASP A 110 4.75 -2.16 25.01
N ALA A 111 4.60 -2.42 26.31
CA ALA A 111 4.55 -1.38 27.34
C ALA A 111 5.85 -0.54 27.45
N THR A 112 6.98 -1.04 26.92
CA THR A 112 8.26 -0.33 26.90
C THR A 112 8.48 0.49 25.62
N GLY A 113 7.51 0.46 24.70
CA GLY A 113 7.58 1.17 23.42
C GLY A 113 8.27 0.37 22.32
N HIS A 114 8.71 -0.86 22.58
CA HIS A 114 9.36 -1.71 21.58
C HIS A 114 8.32 -2.45 20.73
N TYR A 115 8.62 -2.62 19.44
CA TYR A 115 7.78 -3.39 18.54
C TYR A 115 8.14 -4.88 18.54
N ARG A 116 7.11 -5.70 18.74
CA ARG A 116 7.13 -7.13 18.47
C ARG A 116 6.48 -7.40 17.13
N PHE A 117 7.11 -8.24 16.32
CA PHE A 117 6.61 -8.62 15.00
C PHE A 117 6.19 -10.09 14.98
N THR A 118 5.00 -10.35 14.48
CA THR A 118 4.51 -11.70 14.17
C THR A 118 4.27 -11.79 12.68
N ARG A 119 4.95 -12.73 12.02
CA ARG A 119 4.74 -12.98 10.59
C ARG A 119 3.41 -13.70 10.38
N ILE A 120 2.52 -13.09 9.61
CA ILE A 120 1.21 -13.66 9.24
C ILE A 120 1.34 -14.44 7.93
N LEU A 121 1.98 -13.83 6.93
CA LEU A 121 2.08 -14.36 5.58
C LEU A 121 3.49 -14.12 5.02
N TYR A 122 3.96 -15.03 4.18
CA TYR A 122 5.18 -14.88 3.38
C TYR A 122 5.01 -15.66 2.09
N GLN A 123 5.09 -14.97 0.94
CA GLN A 123 4.86 -15.60 -0.36
C GLN A 123 5.59 -14.85 -1.48
N ARG A 124 5.91 -15.60 -2.55
CA ARG A 124 6.29 -15.01 -3.84
C ARG A 124 5.01 -14.57 -4.56
N VAL A 125 5.05 -13.43 -5.24
CA VAL A 125 3.88 -12.88 -5.92
C VAL A 125 4.22 -12.34 -7.31
N ASP A 126 3.24 -12.44 -8.21
CA ASP A 126 3.29 -11.84 -9.55
C ASP A 126 2.58 -10.49 -9.61
N ARG A 127 1.68 -10.22 -8.65
CA ARG A 127 0.97 -8.93 -8.46
C ARG A 127 1.15 -8.47 -7.02
N LEU A 128 1.21 -7.15 -6.84
CA LEU A 128 1.28 -6.55 -5.51
C LEU A 128 -0.11 -6.51 -4.90
N SER A 129 -0.17 -6.73 -3.59
CA SER A 129 -1.37 -6.50 -2.80
C SER A 129 -1.17 -5.24 -1.96
N VAL A 130 -2.24 -4.64 -1.49
CA VAL A 130 -2.27 -3.52 -0.55
C VAL A 130 -2.90 -3.97 0.76
N VAL A 131 -2.70 -3.22 1.85
CA VAL A 131 -3.34 -3.47 3.14
C VAL A 131 -4.10 -2.27 3.67
N PHE A 132 -5.22 -2.53 4.31
CA PHE A 132 -6.02 -1.54 5.04
C PHE A 132 -6.80 -2.20 6.18
N VAL A 133 -7.48 -1.38 6.97
CA VAL A 133 -8.26 -1.85 8.13
C VAL A 133 -9.73 -2.01 7.77
N SER A 134 -10.33 -3.10 8.24
CA SER A 134 -11.77 -3.26 8.27
C SER A 134 -12.25 -3.45 9.72
N PRO A 135 -13.34 -2.79 10.14
CA PRO A 135 -13.81 -2.82 11.53
C PRO A 135 -14.33 -4.20 11.96
N PRO A 136 -14.58 -4.43 13.26
CA PRO A 136 -15.21 -5.65 13.75
C PRO A 136 -16.60 -5.84 13.12
N GLY A 137 -17.02 -7.08 12.95
CA GLY A 137 -18.32 -7.36 12.33
C GLY A 137 -18.47 -8.78 11.82
N HIS A 138 -19.46 -8.97 10.96
CA HIS A 138 -19.73 -10.25 10.31
C HIS A 138 -19.17 -10.25 8.89
N TYR A 139 -18.26 -11.18 8.64
CA TYR A 139 -17.60 -11.35 7.35
C TYR A 139 -18.20 -12.54 6.64
N ARG A 140 -18.65 -12.31 5.41
CA ARG A 140 -19.11 -13.40 4.54
C ARG A 140 -17.93 -13.91 3.70
N ARG A 141 -17.84 -15.22 3.56
CA ARG A 141 -16.86 -15.88 2.69
C ARG A 141 -17.24 -15.68 1.23
N HIS A 142 -16.23 -15.64 0.37
CA HIS A 142 -16.42 -15.57 -1.08
C HIS A 142 -17.31 -16.70 -1.62
N ASP A 143 -17.09 -17.93 -1.16
CA ASP A 143 -17.86 -19.11 -1.59
C ASP A 143 -19.32 -19.13 -1.12
N HIS A 144 -19.73 -18.15 -0.29
CA HIS A 144 -21.02 -18.06 0.37
C HIS A 144 -21.43 -19.31 1.16
N ARG A 145 -20.49 -20.20 1.49
CA ARG A 145 -20.77 -21.42 2.25
C ARG A 145 -20.62 -21.16 3.75
N GLY A 146 -21.57 -21.70 4.50
CA GLY A 146 -21.59 -21.62 5.96
C GLY A 146 -22.06 -20.28 6.52
N ALA A 147 -22.06 -20.19 7.84
CA ALA A 147 -22.45 -18.97 8.55
C ALA A 147 -21.37 -17.87 8.41
N PRO A 148 -21.76 -16.58 8.39
CA PRO A 148 -20.81 -15.48 8.49
C PRO A 148 -19.90 -15.63 9.70
N VAL A 149 -18.63 -15.30 9.53
CA VAL A 149 -17.66 -15.32 10.63
C VAL A 149 -17.78 -14.02 11.40
N HIS A 150 -18.08 -14.10 12.69
CA HIS A 150 -18.06 -12.94 13.57
C HIS A 150 -16.63 -12.66 14.03
N VAL A 151 -16.16 -11.44 13.75
CA VAL A 151 -14.85 -10.93 14.13
C VAL A 151 -15.06 -9.81 15.16
N THR A 152 -14.38 -9.92 16.31
CA THR A 152 -14.59 -9.06 17.48
C THR A 152 -13.63 -7.88 17.60
N SER A 153 -12.64 -7.81 16.71
CA SER A 153 -11.58 -6.79 16.65
C SER A 153 -11.41 -6.34 15.20
N ASP A 154 -10.59 -5.32 14.96
CA ASP A 154 -10.27 -4.94 13.58
C ASP A 154 -9.62 -6.12 12.84
N ALA A 155 -9.85 -6.17 11.53
CA ALA A 155 -9.20 -7.10 10.61
C ALA A 155 -8.20 -6.34 9.73
N ILE A 156 -7.07 -6.99 9.44
CA ILE A 156 -6.15 -6.54 8.39
C ILE A 156 -6.72 -7.09 7.08
N ILE A 157 -7.12 -6.20 6.19
CA ILE A 157 -7.48 -6.57 4.83
C ILE A 157 -6.22 -6.54 3.98
N MET A 158 -6.01 -7.59 3.19
CA MET A 158 -5.03 -7.63 2.12
C MET A 158 -5.80 -7.82 0.80
N GLU A 159 -5.60 -6.91 -0.13
CA GLU A 159 -6.29 -6.91 -1.42
C GLU A 159 -5.27 -6.89 -2.55
N THR A 160 -5.39 -7.82 -3.48
CA THR A 160 -4.77 -7.66 -4.80
C THR A 160 -5.82 -6.96 -5.64
N ILE A 161 -5.56 -5.69 -5.98
CA ILE A 161 -6.53 -4.85 -6.69
C ILE A 161 -7.01 -5.56 -7.96
N GLU A 162 -8.33 -5.62 -8.14
CA GLU A 162 -9.03 -6.33 -9.22
C GLU A 162 -8.87 -7.87 -9.24
N ALA A 163 -8.32 -8.49 -8.20
CA ALA A 163 -8.05 -9.93 -8.16
C ALA A 163 -8.31 -10.59 -6.80
N GLY A 164 -9.02 -9.93 -5.89
CA GLY A 164 -9.50 -10.57 -4.67
C GLY A 164 -8.94 -10.02 -3.37
N THR A 165 -9.66 -10.35 -2.31
CA THR A 165 -9.51 -9.73 -0.99
C THR A 165 -9.54 -10.80 0.09
N THR A 166 -8.55 -10.77 0.98
CA THR A 166 -8.45 -11.64 2.16
C THR A 166 -8.44 -10.81 3.43
N ALA A 167 -9.30 -11.15 4.39
CA ALA A 167 -9.22 -10.62 5.75
C ALA A 167 -8.40 -11.53 6.65
N PHE A 168 -7.49 -10.94 7.41
CA PHE A 168 -6.74 -11.55 8.50
C PHE A 168 -7.25 -11.01 9.83
N TYR A 169 -7.71 -11.89 10.71
CA TYR A 169 -8.30 -11.51 11.99
C TYR A 169 -7.74 -12.35 13.14
N MET A 170 -7.64 -11.76 14.32
CA MET A 170 -7.17 -12.45 15.52
C MET A 170 -8.31 -13.23 16.16
N THR A 171 -8.08 -14.51 16.46
CA THR A 171 -8.97 -15.28 17.34
C THR A 171 -8.16 -16.28 18.15
N ARG A 172 -8.42 -16.33 19.46
CA ARG A 172 -7.70 -17.20 20.41
C ARG A 172 -6.17 -17.06 20.30
N GLY A 173 -5.69 -15.82 20.18
CA GLY A 173 -4.27 -15.48 20.10
C GLY A 173 -3.56 -15.89 18.80
N LYS A 174 -4.31 -16.25 17.75
CA LYS A 174 -3.74 -16.55 16.42
C LYS A 174 -4.49 -15.82 15.31
N PHE A 175 -3.75 -15.39 14.30
CA PHE A 175 -4.36 -14.91 13.07
C PHE A 175 -5.02 -16.06 12.30
N ARG A 176 -6.22 -15.79 11.79
CA ARG A 176 -7.00 -16.63 10.89
C ARG A 176 -7.36 -15.82 9.65
N THR A 177 -7.73 -16.51 8.58
CA THR A 177 -8.03 -15.89 7.29
C THR A 177 -9.46 -16.16 6.85
N ILE A 178 -9.99 -15.22 6.07
CA ILE A 178 -11.27 -15.31 5.35
C ILE A 178 -11.03 -14.74 3.95
N ALA A 179 -11.19 -15.55 2.91
CA ALA A 179 -11.32 -15.03 1.55
C ALA A 179 -12.69 -14.36 1.41
N ILE A 180 -12.70 -13.07 1.09
CA ILE A 180 -13.90 -12.24 0.91
C ILE A 180 -14.29 -12.18 -0.57
N SER A 181 -13.30 -12.06 -1.45
CA SER A 181 -13.45 -12.06 -2.90
C SER A 181 -12.26 -12.76 -3.57
N ASP A 182 -12.49 -13.22 -4.80
CA ASP A 182 -11.52 -13.85 -5.72
C ASP A 182 -11.03 -12.87 -6.79
#